data_AF-A0A7R9ZY91-F1
#
_entry.id   AF-A0A7R9ZY91-F1
#
_cell.length_a   1.000
_cell.length_b   1.000
_cell.length_c   1.000
_cell.angle_alpha   90.00
_cell.angle_beta   90.00
_cell.angle_gamma   90.00
#
_symmetry.space_group_name_H-M   'P 1'
#
loop_
_entity.id
_entity.type
_entity.pdbx_description
1 polymer ?
#
loop_
_entity_poly.entity_id
_entity_poly.type
_entity_poly.pdbx_seq_one_letter_code
_entity_poly.pdbx_strand_id
1 'polypeptide(L)'
;ALSHVADLCEATFFPPGEVVVRPSWRPQRMLCLRSGVMELALTSPLGERQVCRSSGAPPRAPPPMRGNRSTNAEALGEGDLLFHRHLLLPCRERSGCLCTCATFCEVMTL
;
A
#
# COMPACT_ATOMS: atom_id res chain seq x y z
N ALA A 1 1.06 24.18 20.94
CA ALA A 1 0.51 23.79 19.62
C ALA A 1 0.80 22.31 19.33
N LEU A 2 2.05 21.83 19.40
CA LEU A 2 2.40 20.42 19.15
C LEU A 2 1.91 19.42 20.20
N SER A 3 1.69 19.86 21.45
CA SER A 3 1.15 19.01 22.53
C SER A 3 -0.20 18.38 22.18
N HIS A 4 -1.08 19.16 21.55
CA HIS A 4 -2.42 18.68 21.18
C HIS A 4 -2.40 17.59 20.10
N VAL A 5 -1.36 17.52 19.27
CA VAL A 5 -1.24 16.47 18.25
C VAL A 5 -0.82 15.16 18.91
N ALA A 6 0.14 15.22 19.85
CA ALA A 6 0.61 14.04 20.57
C ALA A 6 -0.51 13.36 21.37
N ASP A 7 -1.42 14.14 21.97
CA ASP A 7 -2.55 13.62 22.75
C ASP A 7 -3.60 12.85 21.90
N LEU A 8 -3.60 13.05 20.58
CA LEU A 8 -4.53 12.42 19.64
C LEU A 8 -3.93 11.20 18.93
N CYS A 9 -2.62 11.00 19.09
CA CYS A 9 -1.90 9.94 18.40
C CYS A 9 -2.01 8.61 19.16
N GLU A 10 -2.26 7.52 18.43
CA GLU A 10 -2.28 6.17 19.00
C GLU A 10 -1.13 5.34 18.42
N ALA A 11 -0.29 4.80 19.31
CA ALA A 11 0.80 3.90 18.93
C ALA A 11 0.28 2.46 18.78
N THR A 12 0.61 1.80 17.67
CA THR A 12 0.33 0.38 17.42
C THR A 12 1.60 -0.33 16.97
N PHE A 13 1.79 -1.56 17.44
CA PHE A 13 2.96 -2.36 17.14
C PHE A 13 2.60 -3.56 16.27
N PHE A 14 3.39 -3.79 15.24
CA PHE A 14 3.17 -4.86 14.26
C PHE A 14 4.44 -5.71 14.10
N PRO A 15 4.39 -7.03 14.39
CA PRO A 15 5.51 -7.91 14.13
C PRO A 15 5.80 -8.09 12.62
N PRO A 16 6.99 -8.62 12.26
CA PRO A 16 7.31 -8.93 10.87
C PRO A 16 6.26 -9.86 10.22
N GLY A 17 5.90 -9.58 8.98
CA GLY A 17 4.90 -10.30 8.20
C GLY A 17 3.45 -9.85 8.40
N GLU A 18 3.17 -9.00 9.40
CA GLU A 18 1.81 -8.49 9.62
C GLU A 18 1.36 -7.53 8.52
N VAL A 19 0.05 -7.59 8.22
CA VAL A 19 -0.59 -6.75 7.21
C VAL A 19 -1.20 -5.54 7.90
N VAL A 20 -0.62 -4.37 7.70
CA VAL A 20 -1.09 -3.12 8.30
C VAL A 20 -2.15 -2.45 7.43
N VAL A 21 -1.93 -2.44 6.11
CA VAL A 21 -2.89 -1.87 5.15
C VAL A 21 -3.34 -2.95 4.18
N ARG A 22 -4.66 -3.04 3.98
CA ARG A 22 -5.28 -3.89 2.96
C ARG A 22 -5.83 -3.03 1.82
N PRO A 23 -5.99 -3.57 0.60
CA PRO A 23 -6.55 -2.81 -0.52
C PRO A 23 -7.96 -2.23 -0.29
N SER A 24 -8.74 -2.84 0.61
CA SER A 24 -10.08 -2.39 0.99
C SER A 24 -10.09 -1.40 2.17
N TRP A 25 -8.92 -1.08 2.71
CA TRP A 25 -8.78 -0.24 3.90
C TRP A 25 -9.21 1.21 3.61
N ARG A 26 -10.01 1.76 4.53
CA ARG A 26 -10.56 3.11 4.45
C ARG A 26 -10.26 3.87 5.74
N PRO A 27 -9.02 4.31 5.93
CA PRO A 27 -8.69 5.03 7.15
C PRO A 27 -9.27 6.43 7.12
N GLN A 28 -9.76 6.88 8.27
CA GLN A 28 -10.10 8.29 8.53
C GLN A 28 -8.92 9.09 9.08
N ARG A 29 -7.82 8.41 9.39
CA ARG A 29 -6.62 8.92 10.04
C ARG A 29 -5.38 8.59 9.22
N MET A 30 -4.30 9.36 9.39
CA MET A 30 -3.04 9.07 8.72
C MET A 30 -2.23 8.10 9.58
N LEU A 31 -1.31 7.35 8.97
CA LEU A 31 -0.34 6.55 9.69
C LEU A 31 1.04 7.15 9.48
N CYS A 32 1.84 7.18 10.54
CA CYS A 32 3.24 7.54 10.52
C CYS A 32 4.05 6.34 11.01
N LEU A 33 5.01 5.89 10.22
CA LEU A 33 5.92 4.84 10.63
C LEU A 33 6.98 5.46 11.55
N ARG A 34 6.93 5.14 12.84
CA ARG A 34 7.87 5.69 13.84
C ARG A 34 9.14 4.86 13.96
N SER A 35 9.06 3.56 13.73
CA SER A 35 10.23 2.70 13.61
C SER A 35 9.90 1.44 12.81
N GLY A 36 10.91 0.84 12.19
CA GLY A 36 10.78 -0.37 11.38
C GLY A 36 10.80 -0.10 9.88
N VAL A 37 10.49 -1.15 9.10
CA VAL A 37 10.44 -1.11 7.64
C VAL A 37 9.18 -1.82 7.18
N MET A 38 8.44 -1.18 6.28
CA MET A 38 7.27 -1.76 5.63
C MET A 38 7.47 -1.86 4.12
N GLU A 39 6.83 -2.86 3.52
CA GLU A 39 6.76 -3.02 2.07
C GLU A 39 5.35 -2.66 1.60
N LEU A 40 5.27 -1.68 0.71
CA LEU A 40 4.06 -1.22 0.08
C LEU A 40 3.95 -1.77 -1.34
N ALA A 41 2.95 -2.61 -1.60
CA ALA A 41 2.64 -3.10 -2.93
C ALA A 41 1.34 -2.44 -3.45
N LEU A 42 1.42 -1.80 -4.61
CA LEU A 42 0.24 -1.23 -5.27
C LEU A 42 -0.58 -2.36 -5.92
N THR A 43 -1.84 -2.47 -5.51
CA THR A 43 -2.83 -3.36 -6.14
C THR A 43 -3.64 -2.52 -7.12
N SER A 44 -3.32 -2.64 -8.41
CA SER A 44 -4.08 -1.99 -9.47
C SER A 44 -5.55 -2.46 -9.44
N PRO A 45 -6.54 -1.55 -9.58
CA PRO A 45 -7.95 -1.93 -9.75
C PRO A 45 -8.23 -2.56 -11.13
N LEU A 46 -7.24 -2.58 -12.04
CA LEU A 46 -7.38 -3.21 -13.35
C LEU A 46 -7.09 -4.71 -13.23
N GLY A 47 -8.14 -5.48 -12.95
CA GLY A 47 -8.27 -6.77 -13.63
C GLY A 47 -8.09 -6.54 -15.13
N GLU A 48 -7.28 -7.38 -15.77
CA GLU A 48 -7.21 -7.52 -17.23
C GLU A 48 -7.18 -6.21 -18.04
N ARG A 49 -6.10 -5.44 -17.95
CA ARG A 49 -5.69 -4.64 -19.12
C ARG A 49 -4.59 -5.37 -19.86
N GLN A 50 -5.06 -6.23 -20.75
CA GLN A 50 -4.44 -6.59 -22.02
C GLN A 50 -3.52 -5.45 -22.47
N VAL A 51 -2.21 -5.66 -22.36
CA VAL A 51 -1.23 -4.88 -23.11
C VAL A 51 -1.58 -5.15 -24.57
N CYS A 52 -2.20 -4.17 -25.24
CA CYS A 52 -2.30 -4.13 -26.68
C CYS A 52 -0.86 -4.07 -27.22
N ARG A 53 -0.22 -5.24 -27.37
CA ARG A 53 0.92 -5.40 -28.26
C ARG A 53 0.37 -5.48 -29.66
N SER A 54 0.29 -4.32 -30.29
CA SER A 54 0.34 -4.19 -31.74
C SER A 54 1.67 -4.77 -32.23
N SER A 55 1.67 -6.05 -32.61
CA SER A 55 2.58 -6.58 -33.64
C SER A 55 2.01 -7.91 -34.12
N GLY A 56 1.65 -7.96 -35.40
CA GLY A 56 1.10 -9.16 -36.03
C GLY A 56 2.06 -10.35 -35.94
N ALA A 57 1.57 -11.46 -35.36
CA ALA A 57 2.03 -12.83 -35.59
C ALA A 57 1.00 -13.81 -34.98
N PRO A 58 0.75 -14.99 -35.59
CA PRO A 58 -0.33 -15.92 -35.20
C PRO A 58 0.01 -16.73 -33.93
N PRO A 59 -0.98 -17.42 -33.32
CA PRO A 59 -0.91 -17.83 -31.92
C PRO A 59 -0.07 -19.11 -31.75
N ARG A 60 0.88 -19.08 -30.81
CA ARG A 60 1.47 -20.29 -30.22
C ARG A 60 0.91 -20.46 -28.81
N ALA A 61 0.59 -21.70 -28.46
CA ALA A 61 -0.16 -22.15 -27.28
C ALA A 61 0.21 -21.42 -25.96
N PRO A 62 -0.77 -21.17 -25.08
CA PRO A 62 -0.52 -20.42 -23.85
C PRO A 62 0.33 -21.24 -22.87
N PRO A 63 1.41 -20.67 -22.30
CA PRO A 63 2.10 -21.29 -21.17
C PRO A 63 1.20 -21.22 -19.91
N PRO A 64 1.38 -22.14 -18.95
CA PRO A 64 0.57 -22.18 -17.73
C PRO A 64 0.75 -20.89 -16.92
N MET A 65 -0.37 -20.20 -16.70
CA MET A 65 -0.51 -19.01 -15.86
C MET A 65 0.06 -19.25 -14.46
N ARG A 66 1.23 -18.69 -14.16
CA ARG A 66 1.73 -18.52 -12.80
C ARG A 66 1.71 -17.03 -12.46
N GLY A 67 0.61 -16.62 -11.84
CA GLY A 67 0.37 -15.37 -11.10
C GLY A 67 1.21 -14.14 -11.48
N ASN A 68 0.62 -13.25 -12.27
CA ASN A 68 1.09 -11.86 -12.44
C ASN A 68 1.23 -11.17 -11.08
N ARG A 69 2.46 -11.07 -10.54
CA ARG A 69 2.78 -10.16 -9.45
C ARG A 69 3.03 -8.77 -10.05
N SER A 70 2.21 -7.80 -9.64
CA SER A 70 2.48 -6.36 -9.77
C SER A 70 3.85 -6.05 -9.14
N THR A 71 4.79 -5.50 -9.91
CA THR A 71 6.22 -5.37 -9.58
C THR A 71 6.65 -3.98 -9.07
N ASN A 72 5.75 -3.20 -8.49
CA ASN A 72 6.12 -1.92 -7.85
C ASN A 72 5.90 -2.07 -6.34
N ALA A 73 6.90 -2.63 -5.67
CA ALA A 73 7.00 -2.63 -4.21
C ALA A 73 7.92 -1.48 -3.79
N GLU A 74 7.41 -0.59 -2.95
CA GLU A 74 8.18 0.49 -2.34
C GLU A 74 8.45 0.16 -0.87
N ALA A 75 9.64 0.47 -0.39
CA ALA A 75 9.98 0.34 1.02
C ALA A 75 9.68 1.66 1.75
N LEU A 76 8.97 1.57 2.87
CA LEU A 76 8.69 2.69 3.76
C LEU A 76 9.51 2.54 5.04
N GLY A 77 10.08 3.65 5.51
CA GLY A 77 10.93 3.74 6.68
C GLY A 77 10.45 4.74 7.72
N GLU A 78 11.29 4.97 8.71
CA GLU A 78 11.01 5.91 9.81
C GLU A 78 10.72 7.33 9.29
N GLY A 79 9.60 7.89 9.75
CA GLY A 79 9.09 9.21 9.36
C GLY A 79 8.14 9.19 8.17
N ASP A 80 8.01 8.08 7.45
CA ASP A 80 7.12 8.00 6.29
C ASP A 80 5.64 8.00 6.71
N LEU A 81 4.84 8.69 5.90
CA LEU A 81 3.40 8.82 6.10
C LEU A 81 2.63 7.97 5.10
N LEU A 82 1.74 7.11 5.60
CA LEU A 82 0.71 6.47 4.80
C LEU A 82 -0.64 7.14 5.04
N PHE A 83 -1.29 7.56 3.99
CA PHE A 83 -2.63 8.12 4.07
C PHE A 83 -3.40 7.85 2.79
N HIS A 84 -4.72 7.80 2.92
CA HIS A 84 -5.56 7.72 1.73
C HIS A 84 -5.75 9.14 1.17
N ARG A 85 -5.63 9.27 -0.16
CA ARG A 85 -5.78 10.58 -0.87
C ARG A 85 -7.04 11.36 -0.53
N HIS A 86 -8.12 10.70 -0.09
CA HIS A 86 -9.38 11.35 0.26
C HIS A 86 -9.28 12.23 1.51
N LEU A 87 -8.25 12.01 2.35
CA LEU A 87 -7.98 12.83 3.52
C LEU A 87 -7.45 14.21 3.15
N LEU A 88 -6.79 14.35 1.99
CA LEU A 88 -6.23 15.62 1.53
C LEU A 88 -7.03 16.27 0.40
N LEU A 89 -7.68 15.46 -0.45
CA LEU A 89 -8.37 15.93 -1.64
C LEU A 89 -9.73 15.25 -1.76
N PRO A 90 -10.80 15.95 -2.21
CA PRO A 90 -12.09 15.34 -2.52
C PRO A 90 -12.00 14.51 -3.80
N CYS A 91 -11.29 13.37 -3.75
CA CYS A 91 -11.12 12.43 -4.85
C CYS A 91 -11.79 11.10 -4.52
N ARG A 92 -12.56 10.56 -5.49
CA ARG A 92 -13.22 9.25 -5.40
C ARG A 92 -12.43 8.10 -6.04
N GLU A 93 -11.23 8.39 -6.58
CA GLU A 93 -10.38 7.37 -7.18
C GLU A 93 -9.92 6.35 -6.14
N ARG A 94 -10.01 5.08 -6.53
CA ARG A 94 -9.65 3.94 -5.69
C ARG A 94 -8.31 3.39 -6.16
N SER A 95 -7.26 3.75 -5.46
CA SER A 95 -5.98 3.04 -5.53
C SER A 95 -5.90 2.14 -4.30
N GLY A 96 -5.88 0.83 -4.52
CA GLY A 96 -5.64 -0.13 -3.44
C GLY A 96 -4.14 -0.31 -3.22
N CYS A 97 -3.72 -0.40 -1.96
CA CYS A 97 -2.39 -0.83 -1.62
C CYS A 97 -2.44 -1.92 -0.54
N LEU A 98 -1.43 -2.78 -0.56
CA LEU A 98 -1.15 -3.74 0.51
C LEU A 98 0.14 -3.25 1.18
N CYS A 99 0.11 -3.05 2.49
CA CYS A 99 1.30 -2.71 3.25
C CYS A 99 1.57 -3.79 4.29
N THR A 100 2.78 -4.36 4.26
CA THR A 100 3.21 -5.43 5.16
C THR A 100 4.49 -5.07 5.88
N CYS A 101 4.60 -5.42 7.15
CA CYS A 101 5.80 -5.19 7.93
C CYS A 101 6.94 -6.13 7.51
N ALA A 102 8.07 -5.59 7.06
CA ALA A 102 9.28 -6.38 6.83
C ALA A 102 10.05 -6.64 8.14
N THR A 103 10.00 -5.68 9.07
CA THR A 103 10.57 -5.79 10.42
C THR A 103 9.51 -5.52 11.49
N PHE A 104 9.88 -5.53 12.77
CA PHE A 104 8.97 -5.08 13.82
C PHE A 104 8.75 -3.57 13.68
N CYS A 105 7.48 -3.16 13.53
CA CYS A 105 7.13 -1.79 13.22
C CYS A 105 6.33 -1.15 14.36
N GLU A 106 6.68 0.09 14.70
CA GLU A 106 5.85 0.98 15.52
C GLU A 106 5.19 2.01 14.59
N VAL A 107 3.87 2.05 14.62
CA VAL A 107 3.06 2.94 13.77
C VAL A 107 2.24 3.86 14.66
N MET A 108 2.33 5.15 14.41
CA MET A 108 1.49 6.17 15.03
C MET A 108 0.30 6.47 14.12
N THR A 109 -0.91 6.34 14.65
CA THR A 109 -2.12 6.80 13.97
C THR A 109 -2.40 8.24 14.35
N LEU A 110 -2.45 9.13 13.37
CA LEU A 110 -2.63 10.59 13.48
C LEU A 110 -4.08 11.00 13.15
#